data_AF-A0A098L9I1-F1
#
_entry.id   AF-A0A098L9I1-F1
#
_cell.length_a   1.000
_cell.length_b   1.000
_cell.length_c   1.000
_cell.angle_alpha   90.00
_cell.angle_beta   90.00
_cell.angle_gamma   90.00
#
_symmetry.space_group_name_H-M   'P 1'
#
loop_
_entity.id
_entity.type
_entity.pdbx_description
1 polymer ?
#
loop_
_entity_poly.entity_id
_entity_poly.type
_entity_poly.pdbx_seq_one_letter_code
_entity_poly.pdbx_strand_id
1 'polypeptide(L)'
;MYQWGIHLILLSVICFFYYKKNRNTVLGGVLLPALLLKLLSGICLGLVFLIFYKGTGDTFVFFEYAVKYSKMISNEPDRFIKFFFKNITDDPFLSSQPRVVAFIKLASLITFISFNNYWIASIYFSLISFLGFFNFASMVASAYPEYKWHIAVSFLFFPSVVFWSSGFIKESIVMPAMLIITGYFFSWIFEKRKIKILHVGITILMCGVVFFIKFYYAAVLIPVLIALGITKYLSRMAEIKTSMQVTVFFTSLLSLFIVVSFLNPYLSINTFLQSIYQNNVATVLLSSHGKMIHFYNLTPTISSFVINFPAALFAGLFRPLIFEAKNVFMITTGLENACLLILSFYVFFNLKRNKRKTDILILTSIVFYIVFLSSLLAFSSPNLGTLARYKIGFLPFFICLLLLYSPFEKIIKRFNKPH
;
A
#
# COMPACT_ATOMS: atom_id res chain seq x y z
N MET A 1 -26.31 -3.08 -22.33
CA MET A 1 -27.12 -2.23 -21.44
C MET A 1 -27.58 -2.99 -20.19
N TYR A 2 -28.14 -4.20 -20.33
CA TYR A 2 -28.63 -5.02 -19.20
C TYR A 2 -27.59 -5.33 -18.10
N GLN A 3 -26.36 -5.69 -18.47
CA GLN A 3 -25.28 -5.97 -17.50
C GLN A 3 -25.02 -4.78 -16.57
N TRP A 4 -24.95 -3.57 -17.12
CA TRP A 4 -24.74 -2.35 -16.35
C TRP A 4 -25.88 -2.06 -15.37
N GLY A 5 -27.14 -2.29 -15.77
CA GLY A 5 -28.29 -2.09 -14.89
C GLY A 5 -28.23 -2.96 -13.63
N ILE A 6 -27.91 -4.25 -13.78
CA ILE A 6 -27.77 -5.18 -12.65
C ILE A 6 -26.66 -4.73 -11.69
N HIS A 7 -25.49 -4.38 -12.23
CA HIS A 7 -24.35 -3.97 -11.42
C HIS A 7 -24.56 -2.62 -10.74
N LEU A 8 -25.22 -1.67 -11.40
CA LEU A 8 -25.57 -0.39 -10.78
C LEU A 8 -26.48 -0.62 -9.57
N ILE A 9 -27.53 -1.45 -9.70
CA ILE A 9 -28.41 -1.79 -8.58
C ILE A 9 -27.61 -2.45 -7.45
N LEU A 10 -26.81 -3.48 -7.76
CA LEU A 10 -26.02 -4.20 -6.77
C LEU A 10 -25.03 -3.28 -6.04
N LEU A 11 -24.30 -2.44 -6.77
CA LEU A 11 -23.36 -1.47 -6.20
C LEU A 11 -24.09 -0.42 -5.35
N SER A 12 -25.21 0.11 -5.82
CA SER A 12 -26.03 1.06 -5.06
C SER A 12 -26.53 0.46 -3.76
N VAL A 13 -26.98 -0.80 -3.77
CA VAL A 13 -27.41 -1.53 -2.57
C VAL A 13 -26.25 -1.71 -1.59
N ILE A 14 -25.09 -2.19 -2.05
CA ILE A 14 -23.89 -2.35 -1.22
C ILE A 14 -23.48 -1.01 -0.60
N CYS A 15 -23.39 0.05 -1.40
CA CYS A 15 -23.02 1.39 -0.97
C CYS A 15 -24.03 1.98 0.02
N PHE A 16 -25.33 1.78 -0.20
CA PHE A 16 -26.38 2.25 0.69
C PHE A 16 -26.31 1.59 2.07
N PHE A 17 -26.21 0.27 2.13
CA PHE A 17 -26.10 -0.44 3.41
C PHE A 17 -24.80 -0.09 4.12
N TYR A 18 -23.69 0.05 3.38
CA TYR A 18 -22.42 0.47 3.95
C TYR A 18 -22.48 1.89 4.50
N TYR A 19 -23.09 2.83 3.77
CA TYR A 19 -23.31 4.20 4.24
C TYR A 19 -24.21 4.22 5.49
N LYS A 20 -25.34 3.53 5.48
CA LYS A 20 -26.26 3.46 6.63
C LYS A 20 -25.57 2.97 7.90
N LYS A 21 -24.69 1.97 7.77
CA LYS A 21 -23.90 1.43 8.89
C LYS A 21 -22.87 2.42 9.42
N ASN A 22 -22.24 3.22 8.55
CA ASN A 22 -21.05 4.00 8.88
C ASN A 22 -21.25 5.52 8.92
N ARG A 23 -22.44 6.04 8.60
CA ARG A 23 -22.71 7.49 8.59
C ARG A 23 -22.51 8.18 9.95
N ASN A 24 -22.59 7.42 11.04
CA ASN A 24 -22.43 7.93 12.40
C ASN A 24 -20.99 7.78 12.94
N THR A 25 -20.03 7.28 12.14
CA THR A 25 -18.63 7.21 12.58
C THR A 25 -17.99 8.60 12.58
N VAL A 26 -16.82 8.74 13.21
CA VAL A 26 -16.04 9.99 13.26
C VAL A 26 -15.78 10.57 11.85
N LEU A 27 -15.64 9.71 10.85
CA LEU A 27 -15.43 10.07 9.44
C LEU A 27 -16.70 9.91 8.57
N GLY A 28 -17.87 9.71 9.18
CA GLY A 28 -19.12 9.48 8.46
C GLY A 28 -19.47 10.61 7.47
N GLY A 29 -19.18 11.86 7.84
CA GLY A 29 -19.41 13.04 6.99
C GLY A 29 -18.57 13.08 5.72
N VAL A 30 -17.43 12.38 5.67
CA VAL A 30 -16.57 12.32 4.46
C VAL A 30 -16.71 11.03 3.68
N LEU A 31 -17.58 10.10 4.13
CA LEU A 31 -17.74 8.77 3.54
C LEU A 31 -18.12 8.85 2.06
N LEU A 32 -19.21 9.55 1.73
CA LEU A 32 -19.70 9.62 0.36
C LEU A 32 -18.73 10.34 -0.59
N PRO A 33 -18.18 11.53 -0.24
CA PRO A 33 -17.16 12.17 -1.08
C PRO A 33 -15.94 11.28 -1.33
N ALA A 34 -15.42 10.62 -0.30
CA ALA A 34 -14.27 9.73 -0.43
C ALA A 34 -14.59 8.48 -1.28
N LEU A 35 -15.78 7.91 -1.12
CA LEU A 35 -16.24 6.77 -1.92
C LEU A 35 -16.32 7.16 -3.40
N LEU A 36 -17.02 8.24 -3.72
CA LEU A 36 -17.16 8.72 -5.10
C LEU A 36 -15.80 9.01 -5.72
N LEU A 37 -14.92 9.69 -4.99
CA LEU A 37 -13.56 9.96 -5.45
C LEU A 37 -12.79 8.67 -5.78
N LYS A 38 -12.93 7.62 -4.96
CA LYS A 38 -12.25 6.33 -5.18
C LYS A 38 -12.80 5.57 -6.40
N LEU A 39 -14.14 5.54 -6.56
CA LEU A 39 -14.78 4.88 -7.70
C LEU A 39 -14.42 5.59 -9.01
N LEU A 40 -14.52 6.92 -9.05
CA LEU A 40 -14.12 7.72 -10.20
C LEU A 40 -12.63 7.59 -10.51
N SER A 41 -11.78 7.50 -9.49
CA SER A 41 -10.34 7.27 -9.67
C SER A 41 -10.04 5.93 -10.36
N GLY A 42 -10.83 4.88 -10.11
CA GLY A 42 -10.67 3.60 -10.79
C GLY A 42 -11.02 3.65 -12.28
N ILE A 43 -12.08 4.38 -12.63
CA ILE A 43 -12.45 4.65 -14.02
C ILE A 43 -11.37 5.52 -14.68
N CYS A 44 -10.94 6.59 -14.01
CA CYS A 44 -9.89 7.48 -14.47
C CYS A 44 -8.59 6.72 -14.77
N LEU A 45 -8.17 5.81 -13.87
CA LEU A 45 -6.99 4.97 -14.11
C LEU A 45 -7.14 4.15 -15.40
N GLY A 46 -8.29 3.52 -15.62
CA GLY A 46 -8.55 2.79 -16.87
C GLY A 46 -8.50 3.68 -18.11
N LEU A 47 -9.08 4.88 -18.05
CA LEU A 47 -9.03 5.86 -19.14
C LEU A 47 -7.60 6.33 -19.42
N VAL A 48 -6.80 6.55 -18.38
CA VAL A 48 -5.39 6.94 -18.51
C VAL A 48 -4.60 5.88 -19.27
N PHE A 49 -4.73 4.60 -18.90
CA PHE A 49 -4.06 3.50 -19.60
C PHE A 49 -4.59 3.32 -21.03
N LEU A 50 -5.88 3.54 -21.24
CA LEU A 50 -6.47 3.42 -22.58
C LEU A 50 -5.95 4.54 -23.51
N ILE A 51 -5.99 5.79 -23.07
CA ILE A 51 -5.68 6.97 -23.89
C ILE A 51 -4.17 7.17 -24.03
N PHE A 52 -3.43 7.18 -22.93
CA PHE A 52 -2.01 7.55 -22.93
C PHE A 52 -1.06 6.37 -23.11
N TYR A 53 -1.52 5.16 -22.79
CA TYR A 53 -0.77 3.93 -22.98
C TYR A 53 -1.36 3.04 -24.08
N LYS A 54 -2.32 3.54 -24.87
CA LYS A 54 -2.94 2.83 -26.01
C LYS A 54 -3.53 1.47 -25.64
N GLY A 55 -4.06 1.33 -24.43
CA GLY A 55 -4.56 0.07 -23.90
C GLY A 55 -3.46 -0.93 -23.53
N THR A 56 -2.19 -0.56 -23.66
CA THR A 56 -1.06 -1.39 -23.23
C THR A 56 -0.75 -1.16 -21.75
N GLY A 57 -0.22 -2.20 -21.09
CA GLY A 57 0.20 -2.16 -19.68
C GLY A 57 -0.57 -3.12 -18.79
N ASP A 58 -0.07 -3.24 -17.56
CA ASP A 58 -0.50 -4.23 -16.55
C ASP A 58 -2.02 -4.35 -16.39
N THR A 59 -2.78 -3.24 -16.41
CA THR A 59 -4.22 -3.26 -16.10
C THR A 59 -5.04 -4.05 -17.12
N PHE A 60 -4.84 -3.82 -18.42
CA PHE A 60 -5.59 -4.49 -19.47
C PHE A 60 -5.05 -5.90 -19.74
N VAL A 61 -3.73 -6.09 -19.69
CA VAL A 61 -3.10 -7.42 -19.85
C VAL A 61 -3.57 -8.36 -18.73
N PHE A 62 -3.58 -7.91 -17.47
CA PHE A 62 -4.08 -8.75 -16.37
C PHE A 62 -5.59 -8.99 -16.49
N PHE A 63 -6.34 -8.03 -17.04
CA PHE A 63 -7.76 -8.20 -17.27
C PHE A 63 -8.05 -9.26 -18.33
N GLU A 64 -7.33 -9.28 -19.44
CA GLU A 64 -7.46 -10.31 -20.48
C GLU A 64 -7.23 -11.71 -19.91
N TYR A 65 -6.17 -11.88 -19.11
CA TYR A 65 -5.95 -13.14 -18.39
C TYR A 65 -7.08 -13.43 -17.41
N ALA A 66 -7.54 -12.45 -16.64
CA ALA A 66 -8.65 -12.64 -15.70
C ALA A 66 -9.94 -13.06 -16.42
N VAL A 67 -10.21 -12.56 -17.62
CA VAL A 67 -11.34 -12.99 -18.48
C VAL A 67 -11.15 -14.43 -18.94
N LYS A 68 -9.95 -14.82 -19.37
CA LYS A 68 -9.63 -16.21 -19.76
C LYS A 68 -9.97 -17.19 -18.63
N TYR A 69 -9.52 -16.92 -17.41
CA TYR A 69 -9.79 -17.78 -16.25
C TYR A 69 -11.21 -17.63 -15.69
N SER A 70 -11.82 -16.46 -15.80
CA SER A 70 -13.22 -16.22 -15.43
C SER A 70 -14.16 -17.11 -16.25
N LYS A 71 -13.95 -17.24 -17.56
CA LYS A 71 -14.75 -18.13 -18.42
C LYS A 71 -14.62 -19.61 -18.03
N MET A 72 -13.46 -20.03 -17.51
CA MET A 72 -13.26 -21.40 -17.03
C MET A 72 -14.11 -21.74 -15.80
N ILE A 73 -14.53 -20.75 -15.00
CA ILE A 73 -15.37 -20.99 -13.82
C ILE A 73 -16.68 -21.67 -14.20
N SER A 74 -17.29 -21.28 -15.32
CA SER A 74 -18.54 -21.89 -15.81
C SER A 74 -18.31 -23.04 -16.77
N ASN A 75 -17.32 -22.93 -17.65
CA ASN A 75 -17.16 -23.90 -18.74
C ASN A 75 -16.34 -25.13 -18.33
N GLU A 76 -15.35 -24.95 -17.45
CA GLU A 76 -14.34 -25.98 -17.11
C GLU A 76 -13.90 -25.85 -15.63
N PRO A 77 -14.84 -26.01 -14.66
CA PRO A 77 -14.59 -25.72 -13.26
C PRO A 77 -13.41 -26.50 -12.67
N ASP A 78 -13.20 -27.73 -13.11
CA ASP A 78 -12.05 -28.55 -12.68
C ASP A 78 -10.71 -27.94 -13.08
N ARG A 79 -10.61 -27.38 -14.29
CA ARG A 79 -9.40 -26.67 -14.75
C ARG A 79 -9.19 -25.39 -13.96
N PHE A 80 -10.28 -24.66 -13.67
CA PHE A 80 -10.21 -23.47 -12.82
C PHE A 80 -9.72 -23.81 -11.40
N ILE A 81 -10.23 -24.88 -10.77
CA ILE A 81 -9.79 -25.32 -9.44
C ILE A 81 -8.31 -25.71 -9.45
N LYS A 82 -7.85 -26.44 -10.47
CA LYS A 82 -6.43 -26.80 -10.64
C LYS A 82 -5.56 -25.55 -10.79
N PHE A 83 -5.98 -24.57 -11.59
CA PHE A 83 -5.29 -23.28 -11.69
C PHE A 83 -5.28 -22.54 -10.34
N PHE A 84 -6.44 -22.38 -9.72
CA PHE A 84 -6.65 -21.57 -8.52
C PHE A 84 -5.92 -22.12 -7.29
N PHE A 85 -5.85 -23.44 -7.09
CA PHE A 85 -5.20 -24.02 -5.93
C PHE A 85 -3.80 -24.57 -6.21
N LYS A 86 -3.52 -25.07 -7.43
CA LYS A 86 -2.26 -25.75 -7.77
C LYS A 86 -1.32 -24.97 -8.69
N ASN A 87 -1.68 -23.75 -9.11
CA ASN A 87 -0.91 -22.93 -10.07
C ASN A 87 -0.67 -23.62 -11.43
N ILE A 88 -1.54 -24.55 -11.83
CA ILE A 88 -1.39 -25.27 -13.11
C ILE A 88 -1.94 -24.37 -14.22
N THR A 89 -1.07 -23.95 -15.14
CA THR A 89 -1.39 -23.13 -16.31
C THR A 89 -0.48 -23.53 -17.47
N ASP A 90 -1.06 -23.67 -18.67
CA ASP A 90 -0.30 -23.94 -19.90
C ASP A 90 0.33 -22.67 -20.49
N ASP A 91 0.03 -21.50 -19.91
CA ASP A 91 0.54 -20.20 -20.34
C ASP A 91 1.99 -19.95 -19.84
N PRO A 92 2.99 -19.89 -20.74
CA PRO A 92 4.40 -19.75 -20.34
C PRO A 92 4.69 -18.44 -19.60
N PHE A 93 4.01 -17.34 -19.96
CA PHE A 93 4.19 -16.06 -19.30
C PHE A 93 3.71 -16.14 -17.84
N LEU A 94 2.53 -16.69 -17.61
CA LEU A 94 2.01 -16.86 -16.24
C LEU A 94 2.84 -17.84 -15.41
N SER A 95 3.30 -18.93 -16.01
CA SER A 95 4.18 -19.91 -15.34
C SER A 95 5.48 -19.28 -14.83
N SER A 96 6.00 -18.27 -15.53
CA SER A 96 7.21 -17.53 -15.10
C SER A 96 6.93 -16.38 -14.12
N GLN A 97 5.65 -16.02 -13.89
CA GLN A 97 5.26 -14.84 -13.12
C GLN A 97 4.31 -15.19 -11.97
N PRO A 98 4.80 -15.83 -10.89
CA PRO A 98 3.95 -16.31 -9.78
C PRO A 98 3.16 -15.19 -9.09
N ARG A 99 3.71 -13.98 -9.02
CA ARG A 99 3.03 -12.79 -8.46
C ARG A 99 1.88 -12.30 -9.33
N VAL A 100 1.97 -12.49 -10.64
CA VAL A 100 0.89 -12.17 -11.59
C VAL A 100 -0.21 -13.23 -11.49
N VAL A 101 0.17 -14.52 -11.40
CA VAL A 101 -0.76 -15.63 -11.16
C VAL A 101 -1.58 -15.41 -9.88
N ALA A 102 -0.93 -15.07 -8.77
CA ALA A 102 -1.61 -14.81 -7.50
C ALA A 102 -2.67 -13.71 -7.61
N PHE A 103 -2.38 -12.64 -8.36
CA PHE A 103 -3.34 -11.58 -8.64
C PHE A 103 -4.49 -12.05 -9.53
N ILE A 104 -4.19 -12.74 -10.64
CA ILE A 104 -5.19 -13.21 -11.61
C ILE A 104 -6.19 -14.17 -10.97
N LYS A 105 -5.78 -15.01 -10.03
CA LYS A 105 -6.70 -15.87 -9.26
C LYS A 105 -7.83 -15.06 -8.63
N LEU A 106 -7.48 -14.04 -7.84
CA LEU A 106 -8.48 -13.17 -7.19
C LEU A 106 -9.22 -12.30 -8.21
N ALA A 107 -8.50 -11.80 -9.21
CA ALA A 107 -9.07 -10.93 -10.23
C ALA A 107 -10.08 -11.65 -11.12
N SER A 108 -9.87 -12.93 -11.42
CA SER A 108 -10.79 -13.75 -12.22
C SER A 108 -12.14 -13.94 -11.53
N LEU A 109 -12.18 -14.07 -10.20
CA LEU A 109 -13.43 -14.13 -9.44
C LEU A 109 -14.23 -12.83 -9.55
N ILE A 110 -13.56 -11.68 -9.42
CA ILE A 110 -14.21 -10.36 -9.57
C ILE A 110 -14.64 -10.13 -11.02
N THR A 111 -13.81 -10.57 -11.98
CA THR A 111 -14.09 -10.47 -13.42
C THR A 111 -15.27 -11.34 -13.83
N PHE A 112 -15.43 -12.49 -13.20
CA PHE A 112 -16.60 -13.36 -13.36
C PHE A 112 -17.87 -12.68 -12.87
N ILE A 113 -17.84 -12.10 -11.66
CA ILE A 113 -18.95 -11.32 -11.12
C ILE A 113 -19.27 -10.14 -12.04
N SER A 114 -18.27 -9.46 -12.60
CA SER A 114 -18.46 -8.30 -13.47
C SER A 114 -18.86 -8.64 -14.91
N PHE A 115 -19.24 -9.89 -15.20
CA PHE A 115 -19.57 -10.39 -16.54
C PHE A 115 -18.49 -10.11 -17.59
N ASN A 116 -17.21 -10.24 -17.19
CA ASN A 116 -16.06 -9.96 -18.04
C ASN A 116 -16.04 -8.52 -18.59
N ASN A 117 -16.63 -7.55 -17.86
CA ASN A 117 -16.54 -6.14 -18.18
C ASN A 117 -15.46 -5.44 -17.35
N TYR A 118 -14.50 -4.81 -18.02
CA TYR A 118 -13.35 -4.14 -17.40
C TYR A 118 -13.76 -3.00 -16.47
N TRP A 119 -14.68 -2.14 -16.92
CA TRP A 119 -15.07 -0.96 -16.17
C TRP A 119 -15.85 -1.33 -14.91
N ILE A 120 -16.74 -2.32 -15.00
CA ILE A 120 -17.45 -2.85 -13.85
C ILE A 120 -16.49 -3.51 -12.87
N ALA A 121 -15.54 -4.33 -13.36
CA ALA A 121 -14.49 -4.90 -12.51
C ALA A 121 -13.68 -3.81 -11.80
N SER A 122 -13.26 -2.78 -12.54
CA SER A 122 -12.52 -1.63 -12.01
C SER A 122 -13.25 -0.94 -10.85
N ILE A 123 -14.58 -0.76 -10.97
CA ILE A 123 -15.42 -0.21 -9.90
C ILE A 123 -15.46 -1.13 -8.67
N TYR A 124 -15.59 -2.46 -8.86
CA TYR A 124 -15.53 -3.41 -7.75
C TYR A 124 -14.18 -3.42 -7.03
N PHE A 125 -13.07 -3.38 -7.77
CA PHE A 125 -11.74 -3.25 -7.19
C PHE A 125 -11.57 -1.94 -6.40
N SER A 126 -12.05 -0.82 -6.95
CA SER A 126 -12.07 0.46 -6.23
C SER A 126 -12.94 0.41 -4.97
N LEU A 127 -14.08 -0.27 -5.01
CA LEU A 127 -14.94 -0.45 -3.84
C LEU A 127 -14.23 -1.26 -2.76
N ILE A 128 -13.64 -2.41 -3.09
CA ILE A 128 -12.87 -3.24 -2.15
C ILE A 128 -11.75 -2.42 -1.50
N SER A 129 -11.02 -1.66 -2.32
CA SER A 129 -10.01 -0.72 -1.82
C SER A 129 -10.61 0.31 -0.87
N PHE A 130 -11.67 1.00 -1.26
CA PHE A 130 -12.35 1.98 -0.41
C PHE A 130 -12.76 1.39 0.94
N LEU A 131 -13.35 0.20 0.97
CA LEU A 131 -13.81 -0.45 2.20
C LEU A 131 -12.66 -0.66 3.19
N GLY A 132 -11.50 -1.14 2.72
CA GLY A 132 -10.33 -1.32 3.59
C GLY A 132 -9.77 0.01 4.10
N PHE A 133 -9.62 1.00 3.21
CA PHE A 133 -9.13 2.34 3.57
C PHE A 133 -10.06 3.05 4.56
N PHE A 134 -11.37 3.07 4.31
CA PHE A 134 -12.35 3.75 5.15
C PHE A 134 -12.49 3.09 6.52
N ASN A 135 -12.52 1.75 6.59
CA ASN A 135 -12.60 1.04 7.86
C ASN A 135 -11.37 1.29 8.72
N PHE A 136 -10.17 1.21 8.14
CA PHE A 136 -8.93 1.52 8.85
C PHE A 136 -8.90 2.99 9.32
N ALA A 137 -9.16 3.94 8.42
CA ALA A 137 -9.18 5.36 8.73
C ALA A 137 -10.20 5.70 9.82
N SER A 138 -11.42 5.14 9.74
CA SER A 138 -12.47 5.36 10.74
C SER A 138 -12.10 4.79 12.10
N MET A 139 -11.48 3.62 12.14
CA MET A 139 -11.02 3.00 13.38
C MET A 139 -9.94 3.85 14.05
N VAL A 140 -8.89 4.24 13.31
CA VAL A 140 -7.81 5.09 13.86
C VAL A 140 -8.35 6.47 14.25
N ALA A 141 -9.27 7.06 13.47
CA ALA A 141 -9.90 8.33 13.80
C ALA A 141 -10.83 8.25 15.01
N SER A 142 -11.39 7.07 15.31
CA SER A 142 -12.16 6.85 16.54
C SER A 142 -11.24 6.77 17.76
N ALA A 143 -10.05 6.17 17.62
CA ALA A 143 -9.03 6.14 18.66
C ALA A 143 -8.37 7.52 18.87
N TYR A 144 -8.25 8.32 17.82
CA TYR A 144 -7.66 9.67 17.86
C TYR A 144 -8.55 10.73 17.16
N PRO A 145 -9.69 11.12 17.75
CA PRO A 145 -10.65 12.04 17.12
C PRO A 145 -10.06 13.41 16.77
N GLU A 146 -9.10 13.88 17.56
CA GLU A 146 -8.35 15.12 17.34
C GLU A 146 -7.60 15.15 16.00
N TYR A 147 -7.20 13.98 15.48
CA TYR A 147 -6.46 13.86 14.23
C TYR A 147 -7.32 13.37 13.05
N LYS A 148 -8.65 13.34 13.19
CA LYS A 148 -9.55 12.80 12.17
C LYS A 148 -9.29 13.35 10.76
N TRP A 149 -8.99 14.64 10.64
CA TRP A 149 -8.72 15.28 9.34
C TRP A 149 -7.34 14.93 8.78
N HIS A 150 -6.34 14.72 9.64
CA HIS A 150 -5.03 14.25 9.22
C HIS A 150 -5.17 12.85 8.62
N ILE A 151 -5.93 11.99 9.30
CA ILE A 151 -6.21 10.62 8.85
C ILE A 151 -7.05 10.62 7.57
N ALA A 152 -8.11 11.43 7.51
CA ALA A 152 -8.97 11.53 6.32
C ALA A 152 -8.17 11.97 5.09
N VAL A 153 -7.37 13.04 5.19
CA VAL A 153 -6.56 13.51 4.07
C VAL A 153 -5.57 12.44 3.61
N SER A 154 -4.81 11.85 4.52
CA SER A 154 -3.76 10.89 4.16
C SER A 154 -4.26 9.59 3.55
N PHE A 155 -5.37 9.05 4.06
CA PHE A 155 -5.86 7.73 3.65
C PHE A 155 -7.00 7.79 2.63
N LEU A 156 -7.81 8.86 2.61
CA LEU A 156 -9.04 8.91 1.80
C LEU A 156 -8.99 9.93 0.65
N PHE A 157 -8.17 10.97 0.76
CA PHE A 157 -8.20 12.09 -0.19
C PHE A 157 -6.87 12.40 -0.88
N PHE A 158 -5.75 11.84 -0.42
CA PHE A 158 -4.47 12.16 -1.01
C PHE A 158 -4.35 11.63 -2.45
N PRO A 159 -4.01 12.45 -3.46
CA PRO A 159 -4.21 12.11 -4.87
C PRO A 159 -3.55 10.79 -5.31
N SER A 160 -2.24 10.61 -5.12
CA SER A 160 -1.55 9.37 -5.49
C SER A 160 -2.08 8.16 -4.74
N VAL A 161 -2.42 8.32 -3.45
CA VAL A 161 -2.97 7.24 -2.63
C VAL A 161 -4.29 6.77 -3.23
N VAL A 162 -5.21 7.69 -3.53
CA VAL A 162 -6.51 7.36 -4.13
C VAL A 162 -6.31 6.75 -5.51
N PHE A 163 -5.56 7.40 -6.39
CA PHE A 163 -5.41 7.00 -7.79
C PHE A 163 -4.76 5.62 -7.94
N TRP A 164 -3.59 5.40 -7.33
CA TRP A 164 -2.82 4.16 -7.51
C TRP A 164 -3.31 2.98 -6.65
N SER A 165 -4.33 3.17 -5.82
CA SER A 165 -5.01 2.07 -5.14
C SER A 165 -6.45 1.86 -5.61
N SER A 166 -6.80 2.41 -6.78
CA SER A 166 -8.12 2.28 -7.40
C SER A 166 -8.03 1.55 -8.74
N GLY A 167 -9.14 0.93 -9.15
CA GLY A 167 -9.25 0.25 -10.45
C GLY A 167 -8.57 -1.11 -10.52
N PHE A 168 -8.48 -1.67 -11.74
CA PHE A 168 -8.05 -3.05 -11.99
C PHE A 168 -6.52 -3.23 -11.90
N ILE A 169 -5.97 -3.08 -10.69
CA ILE A 169 -4.54 -3.23 -10.44
C ILE A 169 -4.27 -3.96 -9.13
N LYS A 170 -3.06 -4.51 -8.98
CA LYS A 170 -2.62 -5.27 -7.80
C LYS A 170 -2.82 -4.50 -6.49
N GLU A 171 -2.49 -3.22 -6.50
CA GLU A 171 -2.54 -2.36 -5.33
C GLU A 171 -3.96 -2.16 -4.78
N SER A 172 -4.99 -2.24 -5.62
CA SER A 172 -6.39 -2.15 -5.21
C SER A 172 -6.84 -3.30 -4.29
N ILE A 173 -6.13 -4.44 -4.30
CA ILE A 173 -6.32 -5.55 -3.36
C ILE A 173 -5.29 -5.49 -2.23
N VAL A 174 -4.03 -5.20 -2.56
CA VAL A 174 -2.95 -5.31 -1.59
C VAL A 174 -3.00 -4.22 -0.53
N MET A 175 -3.34 -2.98 -0.91
CA MET A 175 -3.45 -1.87 0.04
C MET A 175 -4.54 -2.09 1.10
N PRO A 176 -5.81 -2.41 0.77
CA PRO A 176 -6.80 -2.70 1.81
C PRO A 176 -6.42 -3.92 2.65
N ALA A 177 -5.76 -4.95 2.09
CA ALA A 177 -5.26 -6.09 2.86
C ALA A 177 -4.23 -5.66 3.91
N MET A 178 -3.26 -4.81 3.53
CA MET A 178 -2.28 -4.24 4.48
C MET A 178 -2.98 -3.44 5.59
N LEU A 179 -3.96 -2.62 5.24
CA LEU A 179 -4.70 -1.81 6.23
C LEU A 179 -5.57 -2.66 7.16
N ILE A 180 -6.12 -3.78 6.70
CA ILE A 180 -6.83 -4.74 7.55
C ILE A 180 -5.87 -5.38 8.56
N ILE A 181 -4.68 -5.83 8.10
CA ILE A 181 -3.64 -6.40 8.97
C ILE A 181 -3.24 -5.38 10.04
N THR A 182 -2.84 -4.17 9.62
CA THR A 182 -2.45 -3.10 10.54
C THR A 182 -3.60 -2.70 11.46
N GLY A 183 -4.84 -2.72 10.97
CA GLY A 183 -6.01 -2.32 11.74
C GLY A 183 -6.38 -3.30 12.86
N TYR A 184 -6.39 -4.60 12.57
CA TYR A 184 -6.60 -5.61 13.61
C TYR A 184 -5.43 -5.68 14.59
N PHE A 185 -4.19 -5.57 14.10
CA PHE A 185 -3.02 -5.42 14.97
C PHE A 185 -3.20 -4.23 15.93
N PHE A 186 -3.61 -3.07 15.40
CA PHE A 186 -3.85 -1.88 16.19
C PHE A 186 -4.93 -2.09 17.26
N SER A 187 -6.06 -2.70 16.88
CA SER A 187 -7.16 -3.03 17.79
C SER A 187 -6.74 -3.94 18.95
N TRP A 188 -5.89 -4.93 18.70
CA TRP A 188 -5.45 -5.88 19.72
C TRP A 188 -4.42 -5.27 20.68
N ILE A 189 -3.44 -4.56 20.13
CA ILE A 189 -2.30 -4.06 20.92
C ILE A 189 -2.63 -2.76 21.63
N PHE A 190 -3.27 -1.80 20.94
CA PHE A 190 -3.47 -0.45 21.48
C PHE A 190 -4.85 -0.25 22.08
N GLU A 191 -5.92 -0.68 21.40
CA GLU A 191 -7.28 -0.57 21.93
C GLU A 191 -7.66 -1.71 22.89
N LYS A 192 -6.80 -2.73 23.03
CA LYS A 192 -7.02 -3.92 23.90
C LYS A 192 -8.35 -4.63 23.64
N ARG A 193 -8.85 -4.61 22.39
CA ARG A 193 -10.07 -5.34 22.03
C ARG A 193 -9.82 -6.85 22.12
N LYS A 194 -10.86 -7.60 22.53
CA LYS A 194 -10.81 -9.07 22.58
C LYS A 194 -10.42 -9.65 21.21
N ILE A 195 -9.41 -10.52 21.21
CA ILE A 195 -8.98 -11.24 20.01
C ILE A 195 -10.06 -12.27 19.68
N LYS A 196 -10.65 -12.17 18.48
CA LYS A 196 -11.61 -13.16 17.98
C LYS A 196 -10.92 -14.00 16.93
N ILE A 197 -11.15 -15.33 16.95
CA ILE A 197 -10.55 -16.28 16.01
C ILE A 197 -10.78 -15.88 14.55
N LEU A 198 -11.97 -15.36 14.23
CA LEU A 198 -12.31 -14.87 12.90
C LEU A 198 -11.36 -13.74 12.45
N HIS A 199 -11.07 -12.77 13.31
CA HIS A 199 -10.15 -11.67 12.97
C HIS A 199 -8.72 -12.17 12.76
N VAL A 200 -8.28 -13.17 13.55
CA VAL A 200 -6.97 -13.80 13.36
C VAL A 200 -6.90 -14.53 12.02
N GLY A 201 -7.92 -15.33 11.68
CA GLY A 201 -8.02 -16.01 10.39
C GLY A 201 -8.01 -15.03 9.21
N ILE A 202 -8.73 -13.91 9.32
CA ILE A 202 -8.70 -12.84 8.30
C ILE A 202 -7.31 -12.22 8.20
N THR A 203 -6.64 -11.91 9.33
CA THR A 203 -5.28 -11.36 9.31
C THR A 203 -4.30 -12.32 8.60
N ILE A 204 -4.35 -13.62 8.91
CA ILE A 204 -3.49 -14.62 8.27
C ILE A 204 -3.76 -14.69 6.77
N LEU A 205 -5.04 -14.71 6.37
CA LEU A 205 -5.43 -14.69 4.96
C LEU A 205 -4.90 -13.44 4.25
N MET A 206 -5.06 -12.26 4.85
CA MET A 206 -4.56 -11.00 4.28
C MET A 206 -3.03 -10.97 4.21
N CYS A 207 -2.31 -11.51 5.20
CA CYS A 207 -0.85 -11.67 5.12
C CYS A 207 -0.45 -12.51 3.90
N GLY A 208 -1.17 -13.61 3.64
CA GLY A 208 -0.99 -14.42 2.43
C GLY A 208 -1.23 -13.62 1.15
N VAL A 209 -2.33 -12.86 1.07
CA VAL A 209 -2.64 -12.01 -0.09
C VAL A 209 -1.53 -11.00 -0.38
N VAL A 210 -1.05 -10.28 0.64
CA VAL A 210 0.04 -9.30 0.47
C VAL A 210 1.32 -10.02 0.06
N PHE A 211 1.67 -11.14 0.71
CA PHE A 211 2.89 -11.91 0.43
C PHE A 211 2.94 -12.42 -1.02
N PHE A 212 1.88 -13.08 -1.49
CA PHE A 212 1.87 -13.71 -2.82
C PHE A 212 1.76 -12.70 -3.96
N ILE A 213 1.11 -11.55 -3.77
CA ILE A 213 0.99 -10.52 -4.82
C ILE A 213 2.16 -9.53 -4.79
N LYS A 214 2.55 -9.07 -3.59
CA LYS A 214 3.53 -8.00 -3.35
C LYS A 214 4.43 -8.34 -2.16
N PHE A 215 5.24 -9.38 -2.34
CA PHE A 215 6.20 -9.86 -1.34
C PHE A 215 6.97 -8.75 -0.62
N TYR A 216 7.47 -7.74 -1.34
CA TYR A 216 8.25 -6.66 -0.74
C TYR A 216 7.47 -5.78 0.24
N TYR A 217 6.14 -5.65 0.11
CA TYR A 217 5.32 -4.99 1.12
C TYR A 217 5.18 -5.87 2.37
N ALA A 218 4.93 -7.16 2.18
CA ALA A 218 4.82 -8.12 3.29
C ALA A 218 6.15 -8.24 4.07
N ALA A 219 7.27 -8.33 3.34
CA ALA A 219 8.61 -8.51 3.88
C ALA A 219 9.06 -7.36 4.79
N VAL A 220 8.43 -6.18 4.70
CA VAL A 220 8.69 -5.05 5.59
C VAL A 220 7.57 -4.89 6.62
N LEU A 221 6.31 -4.88 6.19
CA LEU A 221 5.17 -4.62 7.09
C LEU A 221 5.07 -5.69 8.20
N ILE A 222 5.14 -6.98 7.84
CA ILE A 222 4.90 -8.06 8.79
C ILE A 222 5.97 -8.09 9.88
N PRO A 223 7.29 -8.09 9.59
CA PRO A 223 8.30 -8.07 10.64
C PRO A 223 8.22 -6.84 11.54
N VAL A 224 7.90 -5.66 10.99
CA VAL A 224 7.71 -4.43 11.79
C VAL A 224 6.57 -4.58 12.78
N LEU A 225 5.41 -5.11 12.35
CA LEU A 225 4.28 -5.32 13.25
C LEU A 225 4.58 -6.40 14.29
N ILE A 226 5.27 -7.49 13.93
CA ILE A 226 5.66 -8.53 14.89
C ILE A 226 6.63 -7.97 15.92
N ALA A 227 7.69 -7.27 15.50
CA ALA A 227 8.66 -6.65 16.41
C ALA A 227 8.01 -5.64 17.36
N LEU A 228 7.08 -4.81 16.84
CA LEU A 228 6.28 -3.90 17.65
C LEU A 228 5.40 -4.65 18.66
N GLY A 229 4.76 -5.75 18.24
CA GLY A 229 3.94 -6.60 19.10
C GLY A 229 4.75 -7.25 20.22
N ILE A 230 5.89 -7.87 19.88
CA ILE A 230 6.85 -8.44 20.85
C ILE A 230 7.29 -7.38 21.85
N THR A 231 7.70 -6.21 21.35
CA THR A 231 8.16 -5.11 22.21
C THR A 231 7.06 -4.67 23.18
N LYS A 232 5.82 -4.47 22.70
CA LYS A 232 4.69 -4.08 23.57
C LYS A 232 4.29 -5.18 24.55
N TYR A 233 4.39 -6.45 24.17
CA TYR A 233 4.14 -7.58 25.05
C TYR A 233 5.19 -7.66 26.17
N LEU A 234 6.48 -7.66 25.82
CA LEU A 234 7.58 -7.68 26.78
C LEU A 234 7.59 -6.45 27.69
N SER A 235 7.27 -5.26 27.16
CA SER A 235 7.16 -4.05 27.97
C SER A 235 6.06 -4.13 29.04
N ARG A 236 5.01 -4.93 28.81
CA ARG A 236 3.95 -5.15 29.80
C ARG A 236 4.33 -6.23 30.81
N MET A 237 4.99 -7.29 30.38
CA MET A 237 5.36 -8.41 31.26
C MET A 237 6.56 -8.11 32.16
N ALA A 238 7.58 -7.46 31.61
CA ALA A 238 8.86 -7.22 32.27
C ALA A 238 9.09 -5.73 32.60
N GLU A 239 8.01 -4.93 32.55
CA GLU A 239 8.02 -3.49 32.89
C GLU A 239 9.16 -2.69 32.23
N ILE A 240 9.44 -3.00 30.96
CA ILE A 240 10.54 -2.38 30.21
C ILE A 240 10.30 -0.87 30.10
N LYS A 241 11.26 -0.09 30.63
CA LYS A 241 11.26 1.38 30.56
C LYS A 241 11.10 1.85 29.12
N THR A 242 10.37 2.95 28.92
CA THR A 242 10.12 3.55 27.60
C THR A 242 11.40 3.81 26.80
N SER A 243 12.50 4.17 27.47
CA SER A 243 13.81 4.38 26.83
C SER A 243 14.40 3.11 26.21
N MET A 244 14.09 1.94 26.75
CA MET A 244 14.59 0.64 26.28
C MET A 244 13.71 0.01 25.20
N GLN A 245 12.46 0.47 25.06
CA GLN A 245 11.51 -0.10 24.09
C GLN A 245 12.04 -0.01 22.65
N VAL A 246 12.73 1.09 22.30
CA VAL A 246 13.34 1.26 20.97
C VAL A 246 14.44 0.22 20.74
N THR A 247 15.28 -0.02 21.74
CA THR A 247 16.32 -1.06 21.67
C THR A 247 15.71 -2.44 21.48
N VAL A 248 14.67 -2.78 22.27
CA VAL A 248 13.95 -4.06 22.17
C VAL A 248 13.28 -4.24 20.79
N PHE A 249 12.77 -3.15 20.21
CA PHE A 249 12.22 -3.17 18.86
C PHE A 249 13.27 -3.51 17.80
N PHE A 250 14.45 -2.88 17.85
CA PHE A 250 15.51 -3.19 16.89
C PHE A 250 16.14 -4.57 17.12
N THR A 251 16.29 -5.01 18.38
CA THR A 251 16.78 -6.37 18.66
C THR A 251 15.78 -7.43 18.21
N SER A 252 14.48 -7.21 18.42
CA SER A 252 13.44 -8.13 17.91
C SER A 252 13.42 -8.16 16.39
N LEU A 253 13.50 -7.02 15.70
CA LEU A 253 13.65 -6.99 14.23
C LEU A 253 14.87 -7.76 13.74
N LEU A 254 16.04 -7.54 14.36
CA LEU A 254 17.27 -8.24 13.99
C LEU A 254 17.15 -9.74 14.22
N SER A 255 16.58 -10.16 15.36
CA SER A 255 16.35 -11.57 15.67
C SER A 255 15.42 -12.25 14.65
N LEU A 256 14.33 -11.57 14.25
CA LEU A 256 13.42 -12.06 13.23
C LEU A 256 14.12 -12.23 11.89
N PHE A 257 14.95 -11.26 11.49
CA PHE A 257 15.72 -11.34 10.26
C PHE A 257 16.69 -12.54 10.26
N ILE A 258 17.40 -12.74 11.37
CA ILE A 258 18.33 -13.87 11.54
C ILE A 258 17.59 -15.20 11.46
N VAL A 259 16.50 -15.36 12.22
CA VAL A 259 15.68 -16.59 12.21
C VAL A 259 15.16 -16.91 10.81
N VAL A 260 14.61 -15.91 10.12
CA VAL A 260 14.09 -16.08 8.76
C VAL A 260 15.20 -16.44 7.77
N SER A 261 16.40 -15.86 7.93
CA SER A 261 17.58 -16.18 7.10
C SER A 261 18.04 -17.63 7.28
N PHE A 262 17.93 -18.20 8.49
CA PHE A 262 18.24 -19.61 8.75
C PHE A 262 17.15 -20.56 8.21
N LEU A 263 15.88 -20.17 8.31
CA LEU A 263 14.76 -21.01 7.86
C LEU A 263 14.62 -21.05 6.34
N ASN A 264 15.05 -19.99 5.64
CA ASN A 264 14.92 -19.91 4.19
C ASN A 264 16.20 -19.33 3.56
N PRO A 265 17.01 -20.14 2.86
CA PRO A 265 18.23 -19.69 2.22
C PRO A 265 18.04 -18.54 1.22
N TYR A 266 16.86 -18.44 0.59
CA TYR A 266 16.50 -17.33 -0.33
C TYR A 266 16.25 -16.00 0.39
N LEU A 267 16.16 -16.00 1.71
CA LEU A 267 16.01 -14.82 2.55
C LEU A 267 17.31 -14.49 3.32
N SER A 268 18.40 -15.21 3.04
CA SER A 268 19.73 -14.84 3.52
C SER A 268 20.12 -13.46 2.98
N ILE A 269 20.94 -12.73 3.73
CA ILE A 269 21.35 -11.36 3.35
C ILE A 269 21.93 -11.28 1.93
N ASN A 270 22.77 -12.24 1.54
CA ASN A 270 23.42 -12.24 0.23
C ASN A 270 22.40 -12.46 -0.89
N THR A 271 21.50 -13.44 -0.76
CA THR A 271 20.47 -13.71 -1.78
C THR A 271 19.42 -12.60 -1.84
N PHE A 272 19.11 -11.97 -0.71
CA PHE A 272 18.22 -10.81 -0.64
C PHE A 272 18.80 -9.61 -1.40
N LEU A 273 20.06 -9.25 -1.13
CA LEU A 273 20.74 -8.16 -1.84
C LEU A 273 20.91 -8.48 -3.33
N GLN A 274 21.24 -9.72 -3.67
CA GLN A 274 21.33 -10.19 -5.05
C GLN A 274 19.99 -10.06 -5.78
N SER A 275 18.88 -10.42 -5.13
CA SER A 275 17.54 -10.31 -5.70
C SER A 275 17.14 -8.85 -5.96
N ILE A 276 17.50 -7.94 -5.05
CA ILE A 276 17.26 -6.50 -5.25
C ILE A 276 18.09 -5.99 -6.42
N TYR A 277 19.38 -6.35 -6.47
CA TYR A 277 20.28 -5.99 -7.56
C TYR A 277 19.80 -6.50 -8.92
N GLN A 278 19.39 -7.77 -9.02
CA GLN A 278 18.87 -8.35 -10.26
C GLN A 278 17.58 -7.65 -10.73
N ASN A 279 16.66 -7.33 -9.80
CA ASN A 279 15.48 -6.56 -10.14
C ASN A 279 15.82 -5.14 -10.60
N ASN A 280 16.83 -4.51 -9.99
CA ASN A 280 17.34 -3.22 -10.43
C ASN A 280 17.83 -3.30 -11.88
N VAL A 281 18.77 -4.21 -12.16
CA VAL A 281 19.35 -4.40 -13.50
C VAL A 281 18.26 -4.69 -14.54
N ALA A 282 17.35 -5.61 -14.24
CA ALA A 282 16.22 -5.92 -15.14
C ALA A 282 15.34 -4.69 -15.42
N THR A 283 15.05 -3.89 -14.39
CA THR A 283 14.27 -2.65 -14.55
C THR A 283 15.01 -1.62 -15.38
N VAL A 284 16.33 -1.50 -15.21
CA VAL A 284 17.18 -0.59 -15.99
C VAL A 284 17.17 -0.98 -17.47
N LEU A 285 17.36 -2.27 -17.77
CA LEU A 285 17.37 -2.79 -19.14
C LEU A 285 16.03 -2.58 -19.87
N LEU A 286 14.91 -2.67 -19.14
CA LEU A 286 13.56 -2.50 -19.70
C LEU A 286 13.09 -1.03 -19.76
N SER A 287 13.82 -0.09 -19.15
CA SER A 287 13.40 1.31 -19.04
C SER A 287 14.10 2.22 -20.05
N SER A 288 13.39 3.23 -20.55
CA SER A 288 13.97 4.27 -21.41
C SER A 288 14.96 5.15 -20.63
N HIS A 289 16.12 5.44 -21.23
CA HIS A 289 17.19 6.27 -20.66
C HIS A 289 16.63 7.65 -20.24
N GLY A 290 16.65 7.94 -18.94
CA GLY A 290 16.17 9.19 -18.35
C GLY A 290 14.77 9.16 -17.70
N LYS A 291 14.21 7.98 -17.43
CA LYS A 291 13.08 7.81 -16.48
C LYS A 291 13.49 7.02 -15.23
N MET A 292 14.78 7.01 -14.91
CA MET A 292 15.36 6.10 -13.93
C MET A 292 16.26 6.80 -12.92
N ILE A 293 16.41 6.15 -11.77
CA ILE A 293 17.37 6.50 -10.73
C ILE A 293 18.70 5.83 -11.10
N HIS A 294 19.79 6.62 -11.08
CA HIS A 294 21.14 6.11 -11.26
C HIS A 294 21.82 6.04 -9.90
N PHE A 295 22.32 4.85 -9.55
CA PHE A 295 23.07 4.59 -8.33
C PHE A 295 24.57 4.53 -8.64
N TYR A 296 25.39 4.91 -7.65
CA TYR A 296 26.85 4.87 -7.77
C TYR A 296 27.35 3.43 -7.57
N ASN A 297 27.87 2.82 -8.64
CA ASN A 297 28.47 1.48 -8.64
C ASN A 297 27.68 0.46 -7.79
N LEU A 298 26.38 0.31 -8.09
CA LEU A 298 25.52 -0.60 -7.33
C LEU A 298 25.98 -2.05 -7.55
N THR A 299 26.36 -2.71 -6.47
CA THR A 299 26.72 -4.13 -6.43
C THR A 299 25.93 -4.84 -5.32
N PRO A 300 25.75 -6.17 -5.37
CA PRO A 300 25.01 -6.93 -4.37
C PRO A 300 25.79 -7.09 -3.04
N THR A 301 26.29 -5.99 -2.48
CA THR A 301 27.10 -5.95 -1.24
C THR A 301 26.52 -4.95 -0.24
N ILE A 302 26.65 -5.24 1.06
CA ILE A 302 26.12 -4.36 2.13
C ILE A 302 26.71 -2.94 2.01
N SER A 303 28.02 -2.83 1.74
CA SER A 303 28.70 -1.54 1.59
C SER A 303 28.12 -0.70 0.45
N SER A 304 27.91 -1.28 -0.72
CA SER A 304 27.33 -0.58 -1.87
C SER A 304 25.91 -0.07 -1.58
N PHE A 305 25.08 -0.89 -0.91
CA PHE A 305 23.74 -0.49 -0.50
C PHE A 305 23.75 0.62 0.56
N VAL A 306 24.65 0.57 1.54
CA VAL A 306 24.78 1.63 2.56
C VAL A 306 25.23 2.95 1.93
N ILE A 307 26.21 2.93 1.02
CA ILE A 307 26.68 4.14 0.31
C ILE A 307 25.55 4.77 -0.51
N ASN A 308 24.75 3.96 -1.18
CA ASN A 308 23.64 4.44 -2.01
C ASN A 308 22.33 4.69 -1.22
N PHE A 309 22.28 4.33 0.07
CA PHE A 309 21.06 4.41 0.87
C PHE A 309 20.47 5.83 0.95
N PRO A 310 21.26 6.91 1.17
CA PRO A 310 20.71 8.26 1.19
C PRO A 310 20.05 8.66 -0.13
N ALA A 311 20.67 8.31 -1.27
CA ALA A 311 20.13 8.58 -2.59
C ALA A 311 18.85 7.76 -2.86
N ALA A 312 18.84 6.48 -2.45
CA ALA A 312 17.67 5.62 -2.55
C ALA A 312 16.50 6.11 -1.68
N LEU A 313 16.78 6.55 -0.44
CA LEU A 313 15.78 7.11 0.46
C LEU A 313 15.19 8.40 -0.11
N PHE A 314 16.04 9.33 -0.55
CA PHE A 314 15.57 10.58 -1.16
C PHE A 314 14.73 10.32 -2.42
N ALA A 315 15.18 9.42 -3.29
CA ALA A 315 14.43 9.06 -4.49
C ALA A 315 13.11 8.36 -4.15
N GLY A 316 13.16 7.41 -3.22
CA GLY A 316 12.02 6.67 -2.70
C GLY A 316 10.96 7.55 -2.06
N LEU A 317 11.35 8.64 -1.39
CA LEU A 317 10.39 9.59 -0.81
C LEU A 317 9.94 10.65 -1.81
N PHE A 318 10.86 11.30 -2.53
CA PHE A 318 10.58 12.59 -3.17
C PHE A 318 10.73 12.62 -4.70
N ARG A 319 11.19 11.56 -5.37
CA ARG A 319 11.27 11.53 -6.84
C ARG A 319 10.02 10.90 -7.51
N PRO A 320 9.61 11.32 -8.71
CA PRO A 320 10.22 12.36 -9.55
C PRO A 320 10.04 13.77 -8.97
N LEU A 321 11.04 14.62 -9.17
CA LEU A 321 10.91 16.06 -8.96
C LEU A 321 10.20 16.72 -10.15
N ILE A 322 9.67 17.93 -9.98
CA ILE A 322 8.98 18.69 -11.03
C ILE A 322 9.87 18.82 -12.29
N PHE A 323 11.16 19.11 -12.12
CA PHE A 323 12.11 19.29 -13.21
C PHE A 323 12.51 17.99 -13.92
N GLU A 324 12.20 16.83 -13.34
CA GLU A 324 12.46 15.52 -13.94
C GLU A 324 11.27 15.01 -14.76
N ALA A 325 10.16 15.76 -14.76
CA ALA A 325 8.93 15.34 -15.40
C ALA A 325 9.03 15.40 -16.92
N LYS A 326 8.83 14.25 -17.57
CA LYS A 326 8.83 14.12 -19.04
C LYS A 326 7.44 13.98 -19.65
N ASN A 327 6.40 13.93 -18.82
CA ASN A 327 5.01 13.86 -19.25
C ASN A 327 4.09 14.45 -18.17
N VAL A 328 2.83 14.70 -18.54
CA VAL A 328 1.83 15.32 -17.66
C VAL A 328 1.65 14.54 -16.34
N PHE A 329 1.67 13.21 -16.37
CA PHE A 329 1.57 12.37 -15.17
C PHE A 329 2.75 12.52 -14.21
N MET A 330 3.97 12.68 -14.75
CA MET A 330 5.15 12.94 -13.93
C MET A 330 5.09 14.36 -13.35
N ILE A 331 4.49 15.34 -14.05
CA ILE A 331 4.31 16.69 -13.51
C ILE A 331 3.37 16.66 -12.30
N THR A 332 2.21 15.98 -12.41
CA THR A 332 1.26 15.89 -11.29
C THR A 332 1.88 15.17 -10.09
N THR A 333 2.60 14.06 -10.34
CA THR A 333 3.35 13.34 -9.29
C THR A 333 4.49 14.20 -8.72
N GLY A 334 5.17 14.98 -9.56
CA GLY A 334 6.26 15.87 -9.16
C GLY A 334 5.80 17.02 -8.28
N LEU A 335 4.63 17.60 -8.57
CA LEU A 335 4.01 18.62 -7.71
C LEU A 335 3.67 18.05 -6.32
N GLU A 336 3.08 16.85 -6.28
CA GLU A 336 2.78 16.17 -5.04
C GLU A 336 4.05 15.92 -4.21
N ASN A 337 5.11 15.40 -4.86
CA ASN A 337 6.39 15.16 -4.21
C ASN A 337 7.08 16.45 -3.74
N ALA A 338 6.95 17.56 -4.49
CA ALA A 338 7.48 18.85 -4.07
C ALA A 338 6.77 19.35 -2.80
N CYS A 339 5.45 19.21 -2.71
CA CYS A 339 4.70 19.51 -1.49
C CYS A 339 5.17 18.63 -0.32
N LEU A 340 5.36 17.32 -0.53
CA LEU A 340 5.86 16.41 0.51
C LEU A 340 7.28 16.76 0.95
N LEU A 341 8.15 17.17 0.03
CA LEU A 341 9.51 17.61 0.32
C LEU A 341 9.51 18.87 1.19
N ILE A 342 8.76 19.90 0.78
CA ILE A 342 8.62 21.15 1.53
C ILE A 342 8.06 20.88 2.94
N LEU A 343 7.02 20.05 3.02
CA LEU A 343 6.40 19.68 4.30
C LEU A 343 7.37 18.90 5.20
N SER A 344 8.19 18.02 4.62
CA SER A 344 9.21 17.25 5.34
C SER A 344 10.29 18.16 5.92
N PHE A 345 10.80 19.12 5.14
CA PHE A 345 11.72 20.13 5.64
C PHE A 345 11.10 20.97 6.76
N TYR A 346 9.86 21.45 6.55
CA TYR A 346 9.15 22.21 7.59
C TYR A 346 9.06 21.44 8.90
N VAL A 347 8.65 20.16 8.84
CA VAL A 347 8.54 19.30 10.01
C VAL A 347 9.92 19.14 10.66
N PHE A 348 10.93 18.76 9.89
CA PHE A 348 12.29 18.52 10.39
C PHE A 348 12.85 19.71 11.18
N PHE A 349 12.74 20.94 10.64
CA PHE A 349 13.23 22.15 11.31
C PHE A 349 12.38 22.59 12.52
N ASN A 350 11.11 22.16 12.60
CA ASN A 350 10.19 22.54 13.68
C ASN A 350 9.89 21.43 14.69
N LEU A 351 10.52 20.25 14.58
CA LEU A 351 10.30 19.10 15.48
C LEU A 351 10.44 19.49 16.96
N LYS A 352 11.48 20.25 17.32
CA LYS A 352 11.75 20.66 18.72
C LYS A 352 10.69 21.60 19.31
N ARG A 353 9.92 22.30 18.47
CA ARG A 353 8.86 23.24 18.90
C ARG A 353 7.53 22.54 19.12
N ASN A 354 7.39 21.29 18.66
CA ASN A 354 6.16 20.54 18.74
C ASN A 354 6.11 19.70 20.03
N LYS A 355 5.20 20.04 20.95
CA LYS A 355 5.03 19.36 22.25
C LYS A 355 4.11 18.12 22.19
N ARG A 356 3.77 17.61 21.01
CA ARG A 356 2.87 16.46 20.86
C ARG A 356 3.47 15.21 21.51
N LYS A 357 2.71 14.60 22.42
CA LYS A 357 3.09 13.36 23.12
C LYS A 357 2.68 12.16 22.26
N THR A 358 3.50 11.82 21.28
CA THR A 358 3.39 10.55 20.55
C THR A 358 4.19 9.47 21.25
N ASP A 359 3.67 8.25 21.27
CA ASP A 359 4.42 7.09 21.73
C ASP A 359 5.67 6.89 20.84
N ILE A 360 6.85 7.01 21.44
CA ILE A 360 8.14 6.96 20.74
C ILE A 360 8.31 5.64 19.99
N LEU A 361 7.82 4.53 20.53
CA LEU A 361 7.94 3.23 19.89
C LEU A 361 7.08 3.17 18.62
N ILE A 362 5.85 3.68 18.67
CA ILE A 362 4.98 3.76 17.49
C ILE A 362 5.62 4.63 16.41
N LEU A 363 6.11 5.81 16.82
CA LEU A 363 6.79 6.74 15.91
C LEU A 363 8.00 6.07 15.25
N THR A 364 8.88 5.43 16.02
CA THR A 364 10.05 4.71 15.51
C THR A 364 9.65 3.58 14.56
N SER A 365 8.64 2.79 14.89
CA SER A 365 8.17 1.69 14.01
C SER A 365 7.62 2.22 12.69
N ILE A 366 6.83 3.31 12.69
CA ILE A 366 6.30 3.93 11.48
C ILE A 366 7.44 4.54 10.64
N VAL A 367 8.36 5.27 11.26
CA VAL A 367 9.51 5.87 10.57
C VAL A 367 10.40 4.80 9.95
N PHE A 368 10.71 3.74 10.70
CA PHE A 368 11.49 2.61 10.18
C PHE A 368 10.77 1.94 9.00
N TYR A 369 9.46 1.68 9.10
CA TYR A 369 8.66 1.14 8.01
C TYR A 369 8.74 2.00 6.74
N ILE A 370 8.54 3.32 6.87
CA ILE A 370 8.60 4.27 5.76
C ILE A 370 10.00 4.27 5.13
N VAL A 371 11.03 4.51 5.94
CA VAL A 371 12.42 4.64 5.49
C VAL A 371 12.90 3.36 4.80
N PHE A 372 12.66 2.21 5.42
CA PHE A 372 13.13 0.94 4.89
C PHE A 372 12.37 0.55 3.61
N LEU A 373 11.04 0.65 3.61
CA LEU A 373 10.26 0.32 2.42
C LEU A 373 10.54 1.29 1.26
N SER A 374 10.65 2.60 1.51
CA SER A 374 10.95 3.58 0.46
C SER A 374 12.30 3.30 -0.21
N SER A 375 13.34 2.99 0.59
CA SER A 375 14.67 2.70 0.06
C SER A 375 14.68 1.38 -0.71
N LEU A 376 14.05 0.32 -0.19
CA LEU A 376 13.97 -0.98 -0.87
C LEU A 376 13.26 -0.89 -2.22
N LEU A 377 12.17 -0.10 -2.30
CA LEU A 377 11.46 0.13 -3.55
C LEU A 377 12.32 0.88 -4.57
N ALA A 378 13.03 1.92 -4.13
CA ALA A 378 13.92 2.69 -4.98
C ALA A 378 15.09 1.85 -5.52
N PHE A 379 15.68 0.99 -4.67
CA PHE A 379 16.71 0.05 -5.11
C PHE A 379 16.17 -0.97 -6.10
N SER A 380 15.02 -1.58 -5.82
CA SER A 380 14.52 -2.70 -6.65
C SER A 380 13.90 -2.25 -7.98
N SER A 381 13.30 -1.05 -8.00
CA SER A 381 12.55 -0.53 -9.14
C SER A 381 12.94 0.94 -9.40
N PRO A 382 14.13 1.19 -9.99
CA PRO A 382 14.63 2.53 -10.23
C PRO A 382 13.82 3.35 -11.24
N ASN A 383 12.85 2.75 -11.92
CA ASN A 383 11.93 3.45 -12.84
C ASN A 383 10.98 4.38 -12.05
N LEU A 384 11.02 5.68 -12.36
CA LEU A 384 10.26 6.73 -11.65
C LEU A 384 8.74 6.56 -11.75
N GLY A 385 8.23 6.06 -12.88
CA GLY A 385 6.80 5.82 -13.06
C GLY A 385 6.30 4.64 -12.22
N THR A 386 7.04 3.52 -12.25
CA THR A 386 6.74 2.36 -11.42
C THR A 386 6.90 2.67 -9.93
N LEU A 387 7.94 3.43 -9.57
CA LEU A 387 8.19 3.85 -8.20
C LEU A 387 7.03 4.72 -7.67
N ALA A 388 6.54 5.69 -8.45
CA ALA A 388 5.40 6.54 -8.07
C ALA A 388 4.16 5.71 -7.66
N ARG A 389 3.85 4.65 -8.42
CA ARG A 389 2.79 3.69 -8.07
C ARG A 389 3.13 2.90 -6.81
N TYR A 390 4.36 2.42 -6.66
CA TYR A 390 4.74 1.57 -5.52
C TYR A 390 4.89 2.32 -4.19
N LYS A 391 5.09 3.64 -4.21
CA LYS A 391 5.19 4.46 -2.99
C LYS A 391 3.93 4.41 -2.13
N ILE A 392 2.76 4.15 -2.73
CA ILE A 392 1.50 4.15 -1.97
C ILE A 392 1.47 3.14 -0.82
N GLY A 393 2.34 2.12 -0.83
CA GLY A 393 2.50 1.17 0.27
C GLY A 393 2.76 1.86 1.62
N PHE A 394 3.63 2.87 1.64
CA PHE A 394 3.94 3.64 2.85
C PHE A 394 3.39 5.07 2.85
N LEU A 395 3.04 5.61 1.69
CA LEU A 395 2.70 7.02 1.51
C LEU A 395 1.58 7.54 2.45
N PRO A 396 0.44 6.82 2.68
CA PRO A 396 -0.59 7.28 3.61
C PRO A 396 -0.04 7.48 5.04
N PHE A 397 0.82 6.57 5.50
CA PHE A 397 1.46 6.68 6.81
C PHE A 397 2.44 7.83 6.86
N PHE A 398 3.22 8.04 5.79
CA PHE A 398 4.14 9.17 5.67
C PHE A 398 3.42 10.52 5.70
N ILE A 399 2.35 10.68 4.93
CA ILE A 399 1.55 11.92 4.93
C ILE A 399 0.91 12.13 6.29
N CYS A 400 0.34 11.09 6.91
CA CYS A 400 -0.26 11.21 8.23
C CYS A 400 0.76 11.68 9.27
N LEU A 401 1.98 11.15 9.21
CA LEU A 401 3.08 11.57 10.07
C LEU A 401 3.46 13.04 9.82
N LEU A 402 3.66 13.43 8.57
CA LEU A 402 3.99 14.81 8.22
C LEU A 402 2.92 15.79 8.68
N LEU A 403 1.64 15.49 8.39
CA LEU A 403 0.52 16.34 8.81
C LEU A 403 0.49 16.46 10.34
N LEU A 404 0.72 15.37 11.08
CA LEU A 404 0.72 15.35 12.54
C LEU A 404 1.76 16.31 13.14
N TYR A 405 2.89 16.55 12.47
CA TYR A 405 3.91 17.48 12.98
C TYR A 405 3.91 18.85 12.30
N SER A 406 2.97 19.09 11.39
CA SER A 406 2.81 20.33 10.65
C SER A 406 1.77 21.28 11.29
N PRO A 407 1.63 22.54 10.82
CA PRO A 407 0.65 23.47 11.37
C PRO A 407 -0.76 23.20 10.81
N PHE A 408 -0.99 22.07 10.15
CA PHE A 408 -2.23 21.70 9.49
C PHE A 408 -3.46 21.85 10.37
N GLU A 409 -3.36 21.49 11.65
CA GLU A 409 -4.44 21.66 12.62
C GLU A 409 -4.83 23.14 12.82
N LYS A 410 -3.85 24.06 12.81
CA LYS A 410 -4.11 25.51 12.89
C LYS A 410 -4.82 26.02 11.63
N ILE A 411 -4.47 25.48 10.47
CA ILE A 411 -5.11 25.82 9.19
C ILE A 411 -6.58 25.40 9.23
N ILE A 412 -6.87 24.15 9.61
CA ILE A 412 -8.25 23.66 9.74
C ILE A 412 -9.05 24.50 10.74
N LYS A 413 -8.48 24.80 11.90
CA LYS A 413 -9.14 25.63 12.93
C LYS A 413 -9.49 27.03 12.45
N ARG A 414 -8.73 27.60 11.48
CA ARG A 414 -9.07 28.89 10.86
C ARG A 414 -10.30 28.80 9.97
N PHE A 415 -10.46 27.72 9.21
CA PHE A 415 -11.64 27.50 8.36
C PHE A 415 -12.92 27.14 9.12
N ASN A 416 -12.79 26.56 10.32
CA ASN A 416 -13.94 26.19 11.17
C ASN A 416 -14.38 27.30 12.13
N LYS A 417 -13.73 28.48 12.13
CA LYS A 417 -14.28 29.61 12.89
C LYS A 417 -15.51 30.12 12.14
N PRO A 418 -16.69 30.19 12.78
CA PRO A 418 -17.80 30.92 12.20
C PRO A 418 -17.33 32.37 11.98
N HIS A 419 -17.52 32.86 10.76
CA HIS A 419 -17.29 34.27 10.41
C HIS A 419 -18.26 35.17 11.17
#